data_AF-A0A4Q8R3A1-F1
#
_entry.id   AF-A0A4Q8R3A1-F1
#
_cell.length_a   1.000
_cell.length_b   1.000
_cell.length_c   1.000
_cell.angle_alpha   90.00
_cell.angle_beta   90.00
_cell.angle_gamma   90.00
#
_symmetry.space_group_name_H-M   'P 1'
#
loop_
_entity.id
_entity.type
_entity.pdbx_description
1 polymer ?
#
loop_
_entity_poly.entity_id
_entity_poly.type
_entity_poly.pdbx_seq_one_letter_code
_entity_poly.pdbx_strand_id
1 'polypeptide(L)'
;MPGGKIDAGLSFVTPDITGGFPKTPGLLGIITLWGGAINSFSTGSVEVNQNRIKTFGGGDILIWSEGDIDAGKGAKTALISTQPEVTYDPSTGTFTTKLSGGAAGSGIGKTRPDVPAADVISLLMEKFLTSA
;
A
#
# COMPACT_ATOMS: atom_id res chain seq x y z
N MET A 1 -10.85 23.51 1.04
CA MET A 1 -11.62 22.41 1.63
C MET A 1 -10.75 21.16 1.65
N PRO A 2 -10.78 20.33 2.70
CA PRO A 2 -10.44 18.91 2.56
C PRO A 2 -11.37 18.33 1.49
N GLY A 3 -10.78 17.81 0.41
CA GLY A 3 -11.49 17.52 -0.84
C GLY A 3 -10.74 16.58 -1.79
N GLY A 4 -9.61 16.03 -1.36
CA GLY A 4 -8.67 15.32 -2.23
C GLY A 4 -9.10 13.87 -2.52
N LYS A 5 -8.63 13.35 -3.66
CA LYS A 5 -8.55 11.92 -3.94
C LYS A 5 -7.24 11.34 -3.41
N ILE A 6 -7.19 10.03 -3.18
CA ILE A 6 -5.95 9.31 -2.87
C ILE A 6 -5.56 8.44 -4.07
N ASP A 7 -4.51 8.84 -4.78
CA ASP A 7 -3.94 8.08 -5.90
C ASP A 7 -2.75 7.24 -5.41
N ALA A 8 -3.01 5.97 -5.11
CA ALA A 8 -1.97 4.97 -4.88
C ALA A 8 -1.53 4.31 -6.21
N GLY A 9 -2.17 4.66 -7.33
CA GLY A 9 -2.19 3.94 -8.59
C GLY A 9 -1.21 4.43 -9.66
N LEU A 10 -0.61 5.61 -9.47
CA LEU A 10 0.39 6.21 -10.37
C LEU A 10 1.46 5.20 -10.79
N SER A 11 1.38 4.73 -12.03
CA SER A 11 2.11 3.55 -12.54
C SER A 11 3.47 3.90 -13.16
N PHE A 12 3.71 5.19 -13.39
CA PHE A 12 4.97 5.78 -13.87
C PHE A 12 5.18 7.09 -13.12
N VAL A 13 6.37 7.27 -12.54
CA VAL A 13 6.73 8.49 -11.81
C VAL A 13 7.93 9.14 -12.51
N THR A 14 7.73 10.35 -12.99
CA THR A 14 8.80 11.19 -13.57
C THR A 14 9.71 11.75 -12.46
N PRO A 15 10.95 12.15 -12.77
CA PRO A 15 11.95 12.51 -11.74
C PRO A 15 11.56 13.71 -10.85
N ASP A 16 10.72 14.61 -11.36
CA ASP A 16 10.11 15.72 -10.61
C ASP A 16 9.18 15.25 -9.48
N ILE A 17 8.48 14.11 -9.67
CA ILE A 17 7.58 13.51 -8.67
C ILE A 17 8.38 12.73 -7.61
N THR A 18 9.60 12.28 -7.91
CA THR A 18 10.43 11.46 -7.02
C THR A 18 11.61 12.16 -6.37
N GLY A 19 11.84 13.44 -6.68
CA GLY A 19 13.04 14.16 -6.24
C GLY A 19 14.33 13.64 -6.89
N GLY A 20 14.25 13.13 -8.12
CA GLY A 20 15.36 12.61 -8.91
C GLY A 20 15.58 11.09 -8.81
N PHE A 21 14.94 10.39 -7.86
CA PHE A 21 15.18 8.96 -7.62
C PHE A 21 14.20 8.06 -8.40
N PRO A 22 14.62 7.28 -9.41
CA PRO A 22 13.69 6.44 -10.18
C PRO A 22 13.16 5.29 -9.32
N LYS A 23 11.85 5.31 -9.00
CA LYS A 23 11.18 4.19 -8.33
C LYS A 23 10.82 3.12 -9.36
N THR A 24 11.28 1.89 -9.14
CA THR A 24 10.89 0.75 -9.97
C THR A 24 9.39 0.41 -9.73
N PRO A 25 8.69 -0.24 -10.68
CA PRO A 25 7.28 -0.61 -10.51
C PRO A 25 6.98 -1.57 -9.34
N GLY A 26 7.99 -2.12 -8.66
CA GLY A 26 7.82 -2.83 -7.39
C GLY A 26 7.58 -1.90 -6.19
N LEU A 27 8.06 -0.66 -6.24
CA LEU A 27 8.11 0.30 -5.12
C LEU A 27 6.99 1.36 -5.18
N LEU A 28 5.88 1.06 -5.87
CA LEU A 28 4.76 1.99 -6.11
C LEU A 28 3.47 1.51 -5.44
N GLY A 29 2.73 2.42 -4.81
CA GLY A 29 1.58 2.13 -3.95
C GLY A 29 1.89 2.30 -2.46
N ILE A 30 0.97 1.87 -1.59
CA ILE A 30 1.08 2.02 -0.13
C ILE A 30 1.38 0.65 0.49
N ILE A 31 2.49 0.51 1.22
CA ILE A 31 2.93 -0.78 1.75
C ILE A 31 3.47 -0.67 3.18
N THR A 32 3.15 -1.65 4.05
CA THR A 32 3.84 -1.86 5.33
C THR A 32 4.60 -3.18 5.32
N LEU A 33 5.92 -3.13 5.53
CA LEU A 33 6.82 -4.27 5.25
C LEU A 33 7.14 -5.12 6.50
N TRP A 34 7.14 -4.50 7.69
CA TRP A 34 7.40 -5.14 8.98
C TRP A 34 6.21 -5.05 9.93
N GLY A 35 5.04 -4.74 9.38
CA GLY A 35 3.77 -4.64 10.09
C GLY A 35 3.31 -3.20 10.27
N GLY A 36 2.17 -3.06 10.93
CA GLY A 36 1.45 -1.79 11.11
C GLY A 36 0.28 -1.66 10.15
N ALA A 37 -0.82 -1.13 10.67
CA ALA A 37 -2.06 -0.93 9.92
C ALA A 37 -1.97 0.25 8.94
N ILE A 38 -2.72 0.15 7.84
CA ILE A 38 -2.93 1.23 6.87
C ILE A 38 -4.33 1.79 7.11
N ASN A 39 -4.41 3.00 7.68
CA ASN A 39 -5.66 3.73 7.86
C ASN A 39 -5.72 4.88 6.86
N SER A 40 -6.81 4.96 6.08
CA SER A 40 -6.97 5.90 4.96
C SER A 40 -8.35 6.56 4.98
N PHE A 41 -8.40 7.86 4.71
CA PHE A 41 -9.62 8.68 4.70
C PHE A 41 -9.58 9.61 3.49
N SER A 42 -10.63 9.59 2.67
CA SER A 42 -10.73 10.37 1.44
C SER A 42 -12.14 10.94 1.23
N THR A 43 -12.24 12.23 0.93
CA THR A 43 -13.51 12.86 0.53
C THR A 43 -13.73 12.81 -0.99
N GLY A 44 -12.70 12.43 -1.76
CA GLY A 44 -12.81 11.96 -3.15
C GLY A 44 -12.56 10.45 -3.22
N SER A 45 -12.33 9.91 -4.42
CA SER A 45 -12.05 8.48 -4.61
C SER A 45 -10.68 8.04 -4.07
N VAL A 46 -10.55 6.74 -3.80
CA VAL A 46 -9.28 6.05 -3.54
C VAL A 46 -8.94 5.15 -4.74
N GLU A 47 -7.85 5.45 -5.43
CA GLU A 47 -7.50 4.87 -6.73
C GLU A 47 -6.23 4.01 -6.62
N VAL A 48 -6.35 2.69 -6.80
CA VAL A 48 -5.20 1.75 -6.74
C VAL A 48 -4.64 1.40 -8.12
N ASN A 49 -5.44 1.53 -9.18
CA ASN A 49 -5.10 1.30 -10.58
C ASN A 49 -4.24 0.04 -10.79
N GLN A 50 -2.99 0.18 -11.25
CA GLN A 50 -2.07 -0.95 -11.50
C GLN A 50 -1.16 -1.26 -10.31
N ASN A 51 -1.20 -0.45 -9.25
CA ASN A 51 -0.41 -0.59 -8.03
C ASN A 51 -1.19 -1.36 -6.95
N ARG A 52 -0.96 -1.05 -5.67
CA ARG A 52 -1.35 -1.88 -4.54
C ARG A 52 -1.45 -1.09 -3.22
N ILE A 53 -2.28 -1.58 -2.29
CA ILE A 53 -2.34 -1.12 -0.89
C ILE A 53 -2.25 -2.37 -0.01
N LYS A 54 -1.11 -2.63 0.65
CA LYS A 54 -0.81 -3.96 1.22
C LYS A 54 -0.02 -3.93 2.54
N THR A 55 -0.40 -4.80 3.46
CA THR A 55 0.39 -5.12 4.65
C THR A 55 1.09 -6.48 4.47
N PHE A 56 2.41 -6.51 4.65
CA PHE A 56 3.26 -7.71 4.49
C PHE A 56 3.73 -8.26 5.84
N GLY A 57 3.89 -7.38 6.85
CA GLY A 57 4.14 -7.79 8.23
C GLY A 57 2.87 -7.75 9.10
N GLY A 58 1.69 -7.89 8.51
CA GLY A 58 0.41 -7.84 9.21
C GLY A 58 -0.02 -6.41 9.61
N GLY A 59 -1.13 -6.32 10.34
CA GLY A 59 -1.84 -5.06 10.58
C GLY A 59 -2.92 -4.80 9.53
N ASP A 60 -4.02 -4.20 9.96
CA ASP A 60 -5.27 -4.09 9.20
C ASP A 60 -5.20 -3.01 8.10
N ILE A 61 -6.14 -3.04 7.17
CA ILE A 61 -6.31 -2.01 6.14
C ILE A 61 -7.72 -1.45 6.26
N LEU A 62 -7.85 -0.22 6.80
CA LEU A 62 -9.10 0.53 6.83
C LEU A 62 -9.05 1.63 5.76
N ILE A 63 -10.01 1.63 4.84
CA ILE A 63 -10.16 2.65 3.81
C ILE A 63 -11.57 3.23 3.89
N TRP A 64 -11.67 4.52 4.18
CA TRP A 64 -12.92 5.28 4.17
C TRP A 64 -12.93 6.27 3.00
N SER A 65 -14.04 6.34 2.28
CA SER A 65 -14.17 7.15 1.06
C SER A 65 -15.59 7.71 0.86
N GLU A 66 -15.73 9.00 0.58
CA GLU A 66 -16.96 9.57 -0.01
C GLU A 66 -17.03 9.41 -1.55
N GLY A 67 -15.89 9.09 -2.19
CA GLY A 67 -15.82 8.68 -3.59
C GLY A 67 -15.69 7.16 -3.75
N ASP A 68 -15.41 6.69 -4.95
CA ASP A 68 -15.21 5.26 -5.26
C ASP A 68 -13.91 4.70 -4.61
N ILE A 69 -13.82 3.38 -4.43
CA ILE A 69 -12.60 2.68 -3.99
C ILE A 69 -12.23 1.64 -5.06
N ASP A 70 -11.35 2.01 -5.98
CA ASP A 70 -10.81 1.08 -6.98
C ASP A 70 -9.90 0.06 -6.31
N ALA A 71 -10.36 -1.20 -6.21
CA ALA A 71 -9.60 -2.28 -5.57
C ALA A 71 -8.35 -2.74 -6.35
N GLY A 72 -8.09 -2.19 -7.54
CA GLY A 72 -6.86 -2.37 -8.31
C GLY A 72 -6.96 -3.43 -9.43
N LYS A 73 -6.70 -2.97 -10.65
CA LYS A 73 -6.90 -3.64 -11.93
C LYS A 73 -5.61 -4.22 -12.55
N GLY A 74 -4.45 -3.98 -11.93
CA GLY A 74 -3.17 -4.52 -12.39
C GLY A 74 -3.03 -6.03 -12.22
N ALA A 75 -1.97 -6.60 -12.80
CA ALA A 75 -1.70 -8.03 -12.75
C ALA A 75 -1.53 -8.55 -11.31
N LYS A 76 -2.18 -9.67 -10.99
CA LYS A 76 -2.03 -10.34 -9.67
C LYS A 76 -0.67 -11.06 -9.52
N THR A 77 0.09 -11.19 -10.62
CA THR A 77 1.48 -11.63 -10.67
C THR A 77 2.50 -10.48 -10.66
N ALA A 78 2.08 -9.21 -10.57
CA ALA A 78 2.98 -8.06 -10.59
C ALA A 78 4.02 -8.15 -9.45
N LEU A 79 5.26 -8.46 -9.80
CA LEU A 79 6.32 -8.73 -8.83
C LEU A 79 6.75 -7.44 -8.14
N ILE A 80 6.70 -7.44 -6.81
CA ILE A 80 7.40 -6.45 -6.00
C ILE A 80 8.83 -6.98 -5.85
N SER A 81 9.69 -6.57 -6.79
CA SER A 81 11.14 -6.73 -6.64
C SER A 81 11.68 -5.74 -5.60
N THR A 82 11.24 -5.95 -4.37
CA THR A 82 12.04 -5.64 -3.20
C THR A 82 12.95 -6.83 -3.00
N GLN A 83 14.27 -6.66 -3.15
CA GLN A 83 15.23 -7.56 -2.52
C GLN A 83 15.86 -6.89 -1.31
N PRO A 84 15.37 -7.19 -0.09
CA PRO A 84 16.31 -6.45 1.41
C PRO A 84 17.59 -7.42 1.54
N GLU A 85 18.42 -7.51 2.60
CA GLU A 85 19.13 -8.75 3.01
C GLU A 85 19.60 -8.71 4.50
N VAL A 86 19.11 -9.58 5.41
CA VAL A 86 19.37 -9.43 6.87
C VAL A 86 20.88 -9.53 7.17
N THR A 87 21.42 -8.56 7.90
CA THR A 87 22.83 -8.55 8.33
C THR A 87 22.96 -8.32 9.84
N TYR A 88 23.78 -9.12 10.52
CA TYR A 88 24.08 -9.00 11.95
C TYR A 88 25.51 -8.50 12.15
N ASP A 89 25.72 -7.62 13.14
CA ASP A 89 27.05 -7.10 13.50
C ASP A 89 27.48 -7.60 14.90
N PRO A 90 28.43 -8.54 14.98
CA PRO A 90 28.96 -9.05 16.26
C PRO A 90 29.73 -8.01 17.10
N SER A 91 30.11 -6.86 16.53
CA SER A 91 30.89 -5.83 17.21
C SER A 91 30.04 -4.72 17.84
N THR A 92 28.81 -4.51 17.35
CA THR A 92 27.86 -3.52 17.91
C THR A 92 26.60 -4.14 18.53
N GLY A 93 26.30 -5.41 18.24
CA GLY A 93 25.14 -6.12 18.80
C GLY A 93 23.80 -5.81 18.10
N THR A 94 23.84 -5.31 16.86
CA THR A 94 22.65 -4.85 16.12
C THR A 94 22.19 -5.85 15.05
N PHE A 95 20.88 -5.99 14.87
CA PHE A 95 20.27 -6.68 13.72
C PHE A 95 19.82 -5.66 12.66
N THR A 96 20.29 -5.81 11.43
CA THR A 96 19.92 -4.98 10.28
C THR A 96 18.94 -5.74 9.41
N THR A 97 17.63 -5.56 9.63
CA THR A 97 16.60 -6.44 9.06
C THR A 97 16.25 -6.09 7.64
N LYS A 98 16.50 -7.02 6.70
CA LYS A 98 16.17 -6.80 5.30
C LYS A 98 16.05 -8.14 4.46
N LEU A 99 15.63 -8.40 3.18
CA LEU A 99 14.71 -8.01 1.96
C LEU A 99 14.97 -9.44 1.19
N SER A 100 14.00 -10.15 0.58
CA SER A 100 14.15 -10.88 -0.73
C SER A 100 12.76 -11.21 -1.31
N GLY A 101 12.66 -11.45 -2.62
CA GLY A 101 11.40 -11.43 -3.39
C GLY A 101 10.32 -12.41 -2.90
N GLY A 102 9.31 -11.89 -2.19
CA GLY A 102 8.14 -12.64 -1.72
C GLY A 102 6.84 -11.82 -1.70
N ALA A 103 6.84 -10.67 -2.38
CA ALA A 103 5.74 -9.72 -2.43
C ALA A 103 5.23 -9.64 -3.87
N ALA A 104 3.92 -9.82 -4.09
CA ALA A 104 3.35 -9.88 -5.43
C ALA A 104 1.90 -9.38 -5.49
N GLY A 105 1.52 -8.92 -6.69
CA GLY A 105 0.15 -8.67 -7.10
C GLY A 105 -0.38 -7.27 -6.79
N SER A 106 -1.01 -6.69 -7.81
CA SER A 106 -1.77 -5.44 -7.72
C SER A 106 -3.05 -5.59 -6.89
N GLY A 107 -3.45 -4.49 -6.26
CA GLY A 107 -4.71 -4.33 -5.53
C GLY A 107 -4.55 -4.21 -4.02
N ILE A 108 -5.69 -4.14 -3.33
CA ILE A 108 -5.76 -4.05 -1.87
C ILE A 108 -5.60 -5.46 -1.26
N GLY A 109 -4.80 -5.60 -0.19
CA GLY A 109 -4.85 -6.79 0.68
C GLY A 109 -3.55 -7.19 1.38
N LYS A 110 -3.67 -7.93 2.49
CA LYS A 110 -2.56 -8.58 3.19
C LYS A 110 -1.79 -9.55 2.29
N THR A 111 -0.48 -9.70 2.48
CA THR A 111 0.34 -10.66 1.70
C THR A 111 1.54 -11.16 2.51
N ARG A 112 1.31 -12.16 3.38
CA ARG A 112 2.27 -13.19 3.82
C ARG A 112 1.50 -14.29 4.59
N PRO A 113 1.79 -15.59 4.42
CA PRO A 113 1.13 -16.66 5.19
C PRO A 113 1.64 -16.81 6.63
N ASP A 114 2.85 -16.32 6.90
CA ASP A 114 3.64 -16.49 8.13
C ASP A 114 3.30 -15.47 9.25
N VAL A 115 2.28 -14.63 9.04
CA VAL A 115 2.00 -13.47 9.89
C VAL A 115 0.52 -13.45 10.31
N PRO A 116 0.16 -13.00 11.54
CA PRO A 116 -1.22 -13.04 12.02
C PRO A 116 -2.26 -12.42 11.08
N ALA A 117 -3.46 -12.99 11.10
CA ALA A 117 -4.58 -12.51 10.32
C ALA A 117 -4.93 -11.06 10.67
N ALA A 118 -4.99 -10.21 9.65
CA ALA A 118 -5.42 -8.83 9.71
C ALA A 118 -6.56 -8.58 8.71
N ASP A 119 -7.45 -7.64 8.97
CA ASP A 119 -8.64 -7.42 8.16
C ASP A 119 -8.48 -6.29 7.12
N VAL A 120 -9.39 -6.29 6.14
CA VAL A 120 -9.47 -5.28 5.09
C VAL A 120 -10.90 -4.77 5.09
N ILE A 121 -11.10 -3.52 5.51
CA ILE A 121 -12.39 -2.87 5.69
C ILE A 121 -12.44 -1.66 4.76
N SER A 122 -13.27 -1.74 3.73
CA SER A 122 -13.56 -0.63 2.81
C SER A 122 -14.95 -0.07 3.10
N LEU A 123 -15.04 1.21 3.42
CA LEU A 123 -16.28 1.92 3.74
C LEU A 123 -16.51 3.03 2.70
N LEU A 124 -17.54 2.83 1.88
CA LEU A 124 -18.09 3.86 0.99
C LEU A 124 -19.17 4.63 1.77
N MET A 125 -19.05 5.95 1.83
CA MET A 125 -20.12 6.81 2.33
C MET A 125 -21.03 7.23 1.19
N GLU A 126 -22.21 6.60 1.09
CA GLU A 126 -23.32 7.22 0.37
C GLU A 126 -23.73 8.52 1.09
N LYS A 127 -23.91 9.60 0.34
CA LYS A 127 -24.37 10.87 0.88
C LYS A 127 -25.85 10.78 1.22
N PHE A 128 -26.16 10.36 2.44
CA PHE A 128 -27.49 10.53 3.04
C PHE A 128 -27.83 12.02 3.10
N LEU A 129 -28.57 12.47 2.09
CA LEU A 129 -29.09 13.83 1.99
C LEU A 129 -30.18 14.05 3.05
N THR A 130 -29.78 14.49 4.23
CA THR A 130 -30.70 15.05 5.22
C THR A 130 -31.26 16.37 4.67
N SER A 131 -32.40 16.31 3.99
CA SER A 131 -33.16 17.48 3.57
C SER A 131 -33.92 18.05 4.76
N ALA A 132 -33.46 19.19 5.29
CA ALA A 132 -34.14 20.04 6.26
C ALA A 132 -33.69 21.49 6.04
#